data_AF-A0A7C5IDB3-F1
#
_entry.id   AF-A0A7C5IDB3-F1
#
_cell.length_a   1.000
_cell.length_b   1.000
_cell.length_c   1.000
_cell.angle_alpha   90.00
_cell.angle_beta   90.00
_cell.angle_gamma   90.00
#
_symmetry.space_group_name_H-M   'P 1'
#
loop_
_entity.id
_entity.type
_entity.pdbx_description
1 polymer ?
#
loop_
_entity_poly.entity_id
_entity_poly.type
_entity_poly.pdbx_seq_one_letter_code
_entity_poly.pdbx_strand_id
1 'polypeptide(L)'
;MAKEKSIVILDGGRRLPRADILHNNREPGLFARFSTTQLGGMAVKATLKHTAIDPKLIGHVVMGMAAHSHRDSIYGAQGMRWRAGLPDDVPSLTVARICGSGTEAICVAAEMILAGLRHDKERPFYVVGGSESMQYPFCLYNYRGRMVGNAVQKYGPIDTKALPAGTALQDALLMCL
;
A
#
# COMPACT_ATOMS: atom_id res chain seq x y z
N MET A 1 -8.18 3.17 39.03
CA MET A 1 -9.11 2.88 37.93
C MET A 1 -8.82 3.85 36.81
N ALA A 2 -8.29 3.38 35.67
CA ALA A 2 -8.03 4.24 34.52
C ALA A 2 -9.36 4.84 34.07
N LYS A 3 -9.46 6.18 34.03
CA LYS A 3 -10.57 6.85 33.33
C LYS A 3 -10.68 6.20 31.96
N GLU A 4 -11.87 5.74 31.63
CA GLU A 4 -12.19 4.99 30.41
C GLU A 4 -11.69 5.76 29.18
N LYS A 5 -10.54 5.35 28.64
CA LYS A 5 -10.00 5.88 27.38
C LYS A 5 -10.62 5.07 26.26
N SER A 6 -11.88 5.36 25.95
CA SER A 6 -12.55 4.76 24.81
C SER A 6 -11.91 5.24 23.51
N ILE A 7 -11.61 4.30 22.61
CA ILE A 7 -11.25 4.59 21.22
C ILE A 7 -12.51 4.40 20.40
N VAL A 8 -12.84 5.39 19.57
CA VAL A 8 -14.06 5.37 18.74
C VAL A 8 -13.68 5.31 17.26
N ILE A 9 -14.47 4.56 16.49
CA ILE A 9 -14.42 4.59 15.03
C ILE A 9 -15.44 5.64 14.59
N LEU A 10 -14.98 6.65 13.87
CA LEU A 10 -15.86 7.68 13.32
C LEU A 10 -16.66 7.14 12.12
N ASP A 11 -17.86 7.69 11.91
CA ASP A 11 -18.60 7.40 10.69
C ASP A 11 -17.87 7.93 9.45
N GLY A 12 -18.20 7.36 8.28
CA GLY A 12 -17.64 7.79 7.00
C GLY A 12 -16.50 6.92 6.46
N GLY A 13 -16.16 5.81 7.12
CA GLY A 13 -15.20 4.83 6.58
C GLY A 13 -15.60 4.35 5.17
N ARG A 14 -14.63 4.26 4.25
CA ARG A 14 -14.85 3.82 2.86
C ARG A 14 -13.89 2.71 2.45
N ARG A 15 -14.38 1.85 1.55
CA ARG A 15 -13.57 0.91 0.78
C ARG A 15 -13.83 1.12 -0.71
N LEU A 16 -12.87 0.75 -1.54
CA LEU A 16 -13.11 0.58 -2.97
C LEU A 16 -14.01 -0.65 -3.23
N PRO A 17 -14.69 -0.73 -4.39
CA PRO A 17 -15.26 -2.00 -4.83
C PRO A 17 -14.15 -3.05 -4.92
N ARG A 18 -14.51 -4.34 -4.80
CA ARG A 18 -13.55 -5.41 -5.07
C ARG A 18 -13.59 -5.67 -6.57
N ALA A 19 -12.43 -5.71 -7.21
CA ALA A 19 -12.31 -6.08 -8.61
C ALA A 19 -11.61 -7.43 -8.73
N ASP A 20 -11.93 -8.17 -9.78
CA ASP A 20 -11.19 -9.38 -10.12
C ASP A 20 -9.77 -9.05 -10.54
N ILE A 21 -8.86 -10.00 -10.33
CA ILE A 21 -7.49 -9.90 -10.87
C ILE A 21 -7.51 -10.01 -12.40
N LEU A 22 -8.34 -10.93 -12.91
CA LEU A 22 -8.58 -11.21 -14.32
C LEU A 22 -10.07 -11.55 -14.53
N HIS A 23 -10.65 -11.09 -15.63
CA HIS A 23 -11.96 -11.57 -16.09
C HIS A 23 -11.77 -12.88 -16.87
N ASN A 24 -12.50 -13.94 -16.49
CA ASN A 24 -12.42 -15.26 -17.10
C ASN A 24 -10.99 -15.82 -17.25
N ASN A 25 -10.10 -15.45 -16.32
CA ASN A 25 -8.68 -15.82 -16.33
C ASN A 25 -7.92 -15.42 -17.62
N ARG A 26 -8.36 -14.35 -18.31
CA ARG A 26 -7.77 -13.88 -19.58
C ARG A 26 -7.51 -12.39 -19.58
N GLU A 27 -8.54 -11.59 -19.35
CA GLU A 27 -8.46 -10.13 -19.50
C GLU A 27 -8.18 -9.43 -18.17
N PRO A 28 -7.41 -8.34 -18.14
CA PRO A 28 -7.17 -7.59 -16.90
C PRO A 28 -8.46 -7.09 -16.26
N GLY A 29 -8.59 -7.27 -14.94
CA GLY A 29 -9.73 -6.73 -14.19
C GLY A 29 -9.71 -5.21 -14.05
N LEU A 30 -10.82 -4.63 -13.55
CA LEU A 30 -11.05 -3.18 -13.50
C LEU A 30 -9.88 -2.37 -12.89
N PHE A 31 -9.24 -2.91 -11.86
CA PHE A 31 -8.16 -2.23 -11.13
C PHE A 31 -6.75 -2.69 -11.49
N ALA A 32 -6.57 -3.47 -12.56
CA ALA A 32 -5.27 -4.01 -12.95
C ALA A 32 -4.18 -2.94 -13.23
N ARG A 33 -4.60 -1.72 -13.58
CA ARG A 33 -3.68 -0.59 -13.88
C ARG A 33 -3.26 0.24 -12.68
N PHE A 34 -3.78 -0.05 -11.48
CA PHE A 34 -3.50 0.75 -10.29
C PHE A 34 -2.55 0.02 -9.34
N SER A 35 -1.54 0.74 -8.84
CA SER A 35 -0.66 0.24 -7.80
C SER A 35 -1.39 0.12 -6.46
N THR A 36 -0.86 -0.72 -5.57
CA THR A 36 -1.39 -0.86 -4.21
C THR A 36 -1.46 0.48 -3.48
N THR A 37 -0.44 1.34 -3.64
CA THR A 37 -0.45 2.66 -3.00
C THR A 37 -1.53 3.57 -3.60
N GLN A 38 -1.82 3.48 -4.90
CA GLN A 38 -2.92 4.22 -5.56
C GLN A 38 -4.28 3.79 -5.02
N LEU A 39 -4.53 2.48 -4.94
CA LEU A 39 -5.78 1.95 -4.40
C LEU A 39 -5.97 2.38 -2.94
N GLY A 40 -4.93 2.28 -2.11
CA GLY A 40 -4.98 2.74 -0.72
C GLY A 40 -5.21 4.25 -0.61
N GLY A 41 -4.52 5.05 -1.43
CA GLY A 41 -4.71 6.50 -1.46
C GLY A 41 -6.12 6.92 -1.88
N MET A 42 -6.74 6.23 -2.85
CA MET A 42 -8.15 6.47 -3.21
C MET A 42 -9.09 6.17 -2.04
N ALA A 43 -8.87 5.05 -1.33
CA ALA A 43 -9.68 4.68 -0.17
C ALA A 43 -9.54 5.70 0.96
N VAL A 44 -8.31 6.12 1.30
CA VAL A 44 -8.05 7.13 2.33
C VAL A 44 -8.68 8.47 1.95
N LYS A 45 -8.49 8.93 0.69
CA LYS A 45 -9.11 10.17 0.20
C LYS A 45 -10.64 10.11 0.28
N ALA A 46 -11.23 8.97 -0.07
CA ALA A 46 -12.67 8.78 0.03
C ALA A 46 -13.15 8.81 1.49
N THR A 47 -12.45 8.14 2.41
CA THR A 47 -12.76 8.19 3.84
C THR A 47 -12.70 9.61 4.37
N LEU A 48 -11.60 10.34 4.14
CA LEU A 48 -11.45 11.73 4.60
C LEU A 48 -12.53 12.67 4.03
N LYS A 49 -12.98 12.45 2.79
CA LYS A 49 -14.07 13.23 2.19
C LYS A 49 -15.44 12.97 2.86
N HIS A 50 -15.64 11.79 3.44
CA HIS A 50 -16.93 11.38 4.03
C HIS A 50 -16.94 11.40 5.56
N THR A 51 -15.82 11.69 6.19
CA THR A 51 -15.72 11.92 7.63
C THR A 51 -15.70 13.42 7.89
N ALA A 52 -16.46 13.89 8.87
CA ALA A 52 -16.59 15.32 9.21
C ALA A 52 -15.38 15.91 9.95
N ILE A 53 -14.16 15.41 9.70
CA ILE A 53 -12.92 15.86 10.36
C ILE A 53 -12.11 16.75 9.43
N ASP A 54 -11.41 17.73 9.98
CA ASP A 54 -10.37 18.46 9.26
C ASP A 54 -9.18 17.49 9.01
N PRO A 55 -8.78 17.24 7.75
CA PRO A 55 -7.63 16.39 7.43
C PRO A 55 -6.32 16.82 8.10
N LYS A 56 -6.19 18.09 8.53
CA LYS A 56 -5.02 18.59 9.28
C LYS A 56 -4.90 17.96 10.67
N LEU A 57 -6.00 17.48 11.24
CA LEU A 57 -6.03 16.82 12.54
C LEU A 57 -5.66 15.33 12.48
N ILE A 58 -5.31 14.81 11.30
CA ILE A 58 -4.75 13.46 11.15
C ILE A 58 -3.31 13.47 11.63
N GLY A 59 -3.03 12.77 12.74
CA GLY A 59 -1.70 12.65 13.33
C GLY A 59 -0.95 11.39 12.91
N HIS A 60 -1.64 10.40 12.35
CA HIS A 60 -0.97 9.18 11.87
C HIS A 60 -1.79 8.45 10.80
N VAL A 61 -1.11 7.73 9.92
CA VAL A 61 -1.69 6.76 8.99
C VAL A 61 -1.12 5.37 9.28
N VAL A 62 -1.96 4.36 9.46
CA VAL A 62 -1.55 2.96 9.61
C VAL A 62 -2.29 2.13 8.57
N MET A 63 -1.57 1.50 7.64
CA MET A 63 -2.19 0.73 6.56
C MET A 63 -1.63 -0.68 6.48
N GLY A 64 -2.53 -1.64 6.32
CA GLY A 64 -2.20 -3.03 6.04
C GLY A 64 -1.86 -3.26 4.57
N MET A 65 -0.78 -4.00 4.31
CA MET A 65 -0.42 -4.49 2.97
C MET A 65 0.33 -5.82 3.14
N ALA A 66 -0.09 -6.87 2.42
CA ALA A 66 0.49 -8.19 2.59
C ALA A 66 1.71 -8.42 1.70
N ALA A 67 1.66 -7.98 0.44
CA ALA A 67 2.72 -8.24 -0.53
C ALA A 67 3.09 -7.01 -1.38
N HIS A 68 4.37 -6.93 -1.76
CA HIS A 68 4.88 -5.86 -2.61
C HIS A 68 4.68 -6.21 -4.09
N SER A 69 3.59 -5.70 -4.69
CA SER A 69 3.23 -5.99 -6.08
C SER A 69 3.70 -4.95 -7.11
N HIS A 70 4.14 -3.77 -6.66
CA HIS A 70 4.48 -2.63 -7.52
C HIS A 70 5.81 -1.99 -7.10
N ARG A 71 6.40 -1.19 -8.01
CA ARG A 71 7.66 -0.48 -7.74
C ARG A 71 7.58 0.41 -6.49
N ASP A 72 6.45 1.07 -6.32
CA ASP A 72 6.19 1.98 -5.21
C ASP A 72 5.68 1.27 -3.94
N SER A 73 5.57 -0.06 -3.94
CA SER A 73 5.08 -0.81 -2.78
C SER A 73 5.96 -0.62 -1.54
N ILE A 74 7.26 -0.39 -1.69
CA ILE A 74 8.15 -0.11 -0.55
C ILE A 74 7.71 1.10 0.28
N TYR A 75 7.04 2.08 -0.34
CA TYR A 75 6.51 3.25 0.36
C TYR A 75 5.18 2.99 1.07
N GLY A 76 4.51 1.85 0.83
CA GLY A 76 3.31 1.37 1.52
C GLY A 76 2.35 2.48 1.98
N ALA A 77 2.11 2.56 3.29
CA ALA A 77 1.25 3.55 3.93
C ALA A 77 1.66 5.01 3.62
N GLN A 78 2.95 5.31 3.53
CA GLN A 78 3.44 6.65 3.20
C GLN A 78 3.05 7.05 1.77
N GLY A 79 3.12 6.12 0.82
CA GLY A 79 2.65 6.31 -0.55
C GLY A 79 1.14 6.49 -0.61
N MET A 80 0.38 5.72 0.18
CA MET A 80 -1.09 5.86 0.27
C MET A 80 -1.48 7.23 0.84
N ARG A 81 -0.85 7.67 1.94
CA ARG A 81 -0.98 9.01 2.53
C ARG A 81 -0.73 10.10 1.48
N TRP A 82 0.38 10.01 0.76
CA TRP A 82 0.74 10.99 -0.27
C TRP A 82 -0.34 11.10 -1.35
N ARG A 83 -0.78 9.96 -1.88
CA ARG A 83 -1.81 9.91 -2.94
C ARG A 83 -3.19 10.33 -2.45
N ALA A 84 -3.44 10.26 -1.15
CA ALA A 84 -4.66 10.77 -0.55
C ALA A 84 -4.69 12.30 -0.41
N GLY A 85 -3.55 12.98 -0.56
CA GLY A 85 -3.42 14.43 -0.41
C GLY A 85 -3.20 14.89 1.03
N LEU A 86 -2.78 13.99 1.92
CA LEU A 86 -2.41 14.36 3.28
C LEU A 86 -1.00 15.01 3.32
N PRO A 87 -0.70 15.90 4.29
CA PRO A 87 0.62 16.52 4.46
C PRO A 87 1.77 15.51 4.60
N ASP A 88 2.98 15.91 4.22
CA ASP A 88 4.22 15.12 4.26
C ASP A 88 4.73 14.83 5.67
N ASP A 89 4.39 15.70 6.62
CA ASP A 89 4.70 15.55 8.04
C ASP A 89 3.87 14.47 8.75
N VAL A 90 2.81 13.93 8.12
CA VAL A 90 1.96 12.89 8.74
C VAL A 90 2.73 11.56 8.77
N PRO A 91 3.13 11.06 9.95
CA PRO A 91 3.80 9.77 10.05
C PRO A 91 2.90 8.64 9.53
N SER A 92 3.51 7.68 8.85
CA SER A 92 2.80 6.59 8.18
C SER A 92 3.49 5.25 8.46
N LEU A 93 2.72 4.23 8.83
CA LEU A 93 3.23 2.89 9.13
C LEU A 93 2.50 1.85 8.28
N THR A 94 3.28 1.01 7.60
CA THR A 94 2.77 -0.18 6.92
C THR A 94 2.90 -1.37 7.86
N VAL A 95 1.83 -2.15 8.02
CA VAL A 95 1.84 -3.40 8.79
C VAL A 95 1.45 -4.59 7.90
N ALA A 96 1.99 -5.76 8.21
CA ALA A 96 1.74 -6.99 7.45
C ALA A 96 1.38 -8.14 8.40
N ARG A 97 0.14 -8.60 8.29
CA ARG A 97 -0.39 -9.84 8.92
C ARG A 97 -1.19 -10.65 7.89
N ILE A 98 -0.66 -10.77 6.67
CA ILE A 98 -1.29 -11.48 5.54
C ILE A 98 -2.75 -11.02 5.35
N CYS A 99 -3.73 -11.92 5.38
CA CYS A 99 -5.15 -11.62 5.23
C CYS A 99 -5.70 -10.73 6.35
N GLY A 100 -5.04 -10.71 7.52
CA GLY A 100 -5.39 -9.88 8.66
C GLY A 100 -4.78 -8.48 8.66
N SER A 101 -4.00 -8.09 7.64
CA SER A 101 -3.23 -6.82 7.66
C SER A 101 -4.10 -5.56 7.85
N GLY A 102 -5.32 -5.56 7.30
CA GLY A 102 -6.24 -4.43 7.49
C GLY A 102 -6.73 -4.30 8.94
N THR A 103 -7.03 -5.43 9.59
CA THR A 103 -7.39 -5.46 11.01
C THR A 103 -6.18 -5.16 11.89
N GLU A 104 -5.00 -5.64 11.53
CA GLU A 104 -3.76 -5.35 12.24
C GLU A 104 -3.47 -3.84 12.29
N ALA A 105 -3.76 -3.13 11.21
CA ALA A 105 -3.61 -1.67 11.19
C ALA A 105 -4.49 -0.98 12.24
N ILE A 106 -5.69 -1.50 12.50
CA ILE A 106 -6.59 -1.01 13.55
C ILE A 106 -6.01 -1.32 14.94
N CYS A 107 -5.55 -2.55 15.17
CA CYS A 107 -4.94 -2.96 16.44
C CYS A 107 -3.73 -2.10 16.79
N VAL A 108 -2.79 -1.95 15.85
CA VAL A 108 -1.56 -1.17 16.03
C VAL A 108 -1.87 0.31 16.27
N ALA A 109 -2.85 0.89 15.57
CA ALA A 109 -3.25 2.27 15.82
C ALA A 109 -3.88 2.45 17.20
N ALA A 110 -4.73 1.51 17.63
CA ALA A 110 -5.32 1.52 18.97
C ALA A 110 -4.23 1.44 20.05
N GLU A 111 -3.26 0.55 19.89
CA GLU A 111 -2.09 0.45 20.78
C GLU A 111 -1.28 1.75 20.82
N MET A 112 -1.07 2.39 19.67
CA MET A 112 -0.36 3.67 19.58
C MET A 112 -1.10 4.80 20.32
N ILE A 113 -2.42 4.87 20.19
CA ILE A 113 -3.27 5.84 20.92
C ILE A 113 -3.21 5.58 22.42
N LEU A 114 -3.39 4.33 22.84
CA LEU A 114 -3.41 3.95 24.26
C LEU A 114 -2.05 4.15 24.94
N ALA A 115 -0.96 3.78 24.26
CA ALA A 115 0.40 3.97 24.75
C ALA A 115 0.79 5.45 24.85
N GLY A 116 0.23 6.31 23.98
CA GLY A 116 0.41 7.76 24.02
C GLY A 116 1.77 8.26 23.50
N LEU A 117 2.74 7.37 23.22
CA LEU A 117 4.09 7.73 22.78
C LEU A 117 4.15 8.27 21.34
N ARG A 118 3.23 7.82 20.49
CA ARG A 118 3.10 8.25 19.09
C ARG A 118 1.77 8.95 18.83
N HIS A 119 1.11 9.41 19.89
CA HIS A 119 -0.19 10.08 19.85
C HIS A 119 0.01 11.57 20.01
N ASP A 120 -0.16 12.29 18.91
CA ASP A 120 -0.19 13.73 18.90
C ASP A 120 -1.56 14.21 19.41
N LYS A 121 -1.56 15.02 20.48
CA LYS A 121 -2.79 15.56 21.07
C LYS A 121 -3.40 16.66 20.21
N GLU A 122 -2.60 17.37 19.41
CA GLU A 122 -3.08 18.40 18.48
C GLU A 122 -3.67 17.77 17.22
N ARG A 123 -3.24 16.54 16.89
CA ARG A 123 -3.69 15.76 15.74
C ARG A 123 -4.16 14.36 16.18
N PRO A 124 -5.28 14.27 16.91
CA PRO A 124 -5.65 13.05 17.64
C PRO A 124 -6.18 11.93 16.73
N PHE A 125 -6.41 12.19 15.45
CA PHE A 125 -7.07 11.24 14.56
C PHE A 125 -6.07 10.38 13.78
N TYR A 126 -6.43 9.12 13.61
CA TYR A 126 -5.64 8.12 12.90
C TYR A 126 -6.44 7.66 11.69
N VAL A 127 -5.79 7.57 10.54
CA VAL A 127 -6.35 6.85 9.40
C VAL A 127 -5.86 5.41 9.48
N VAL A 128 -6.80 4.47 9.50
CA VAL A 128 -6.52 3.03 9.54
C VAL A 128 -7.20 2.31 8.39
N GLY A 129 -6.58 1.26 7.89
CA GLY A 129 -7.18 0.43 6.83
C GLY A 129 -6.19 -0.52 6.18
N GLY A 130 -6.45 -0.90 4.95
CA GLY A 130 -5.55 -1.73 4.17
C GLY A 130 -5.78 -1.58 2.68
N SER A 131 -4.78 -1.96 1.90
CA SER A 131 -4.87 -2.01 0.45
C SER A 131 -4.02 -3.14 -0.10
N GLU A 132 -4.51 -3.77 -1.16
CA GLU A 132 -3.78 -4.82 -1.86
C GLU A 132 -4.07 -4.74 -3.35
N SER A 133 -3.04 -5.00 -4.16
CA SER A 133 -3.18 -5.26 -5.58
C SER A 133 -2.48 -6.56 -5.88
N MET A 134 -3.26 -7.57 -6.30
CA MET A 134 -2.74 -8.91 -6.57
C MET A 134 -2.06 -9.03 -7.94
N GLN A 135 -1.78 -7.91 -8.62
CA GLN A 135 -1.01 -7.84 -9.88
C GLN A 135 0.50 -8.08 -9.63
N TYR A 136 0.81 -9.20 -8.98
CA TYR A 136 2.14 -9.52 -8.48
C TYR A 136 3.17 -9.66 -9.61
N PRO A 137 4.43 -9.26 -9.35
CA PRO A 137 5.52 -9.58 -10.24
C PRO A 137 5.86 -11.06 -10.25
N PHE A 138 6.23 -11.54 -11.42
CA PHE A 138 7.08 -12.71 -11.51
C PHE A 138 8.46 -12.36 -10.95
N CYS A 139 8.94 -13.21 -10.04
CA CYS A 139 10.24 -13.09 -9.43
C CYS A 139 11.17 -14.17 -10.01
N LEU A 140 12.34 -13.76 -10.48
CA LEU A 140 13.40 -14.67 -10.88
C LEU A 140 14.45 -14.76 -9.80
N TYR A 141 14.50 -15.92 -9.16
CA TYR A 141 15.50 -16.19 -8.15
C TYR A 141 16.86 -16.53 -8.79
N ASN A 142 17.95 -16.20 -8.09
CA ASN A 142 19.34 -16.53 -8.48
C ASN A 142 19.85 -15.90 -9.79
N TYR A 143 19.14 -14.92 -10.33
CA TYR A 143 19.46 -14.30 -11.62
C TYR A 143 20.15 -12.93 -11.53
N ARG A 144 20.35 -12.41 -10.31
CA ARG A 144 21.06 -11.15 -10.08
C ARG A 144 22.49 -11.24 -10.61
N GLY A 145 22.88 -10.31 -11.48
CA GLY A 145 24.21 -10.28 -12.10
C GLY A 145 24.46 -11.37 -13.15
N ARG A 146 23.45 -12.17 -13.51
CA ARG A 146 23.54 -13.15 -14.61
C ARG A 146 23.00 -12.53 -15.89
N MET A 147 23.61 -12.94 -17.01
CA MET A 147 23.15 -12.63 -18.35
C MET A 147 21.75 -13.21 -18.56
N VAL A 148 20.77 -12.38 -18.92
CA VAL A 148 19.45 -12.84 -19.36
C VAL A 148 19.52 -13.02 -20.87
N GLY A 149 19.64 -14.27 -21.31
CA GLY A 149 19.56 -14.68 -22.70
C GLY A 149 18.49 -15.76 -22.82
N ASN A 150 17.48 -15.51 -23.65
CA ASN A 150 16.20 -16.22 -23.77
C ASN A 150 15.27 -16.09 -22.54
N ALA A 151 14.60 -14.94 -22.54
CA ALA A 151 13.29 -14.63 -21.95
C ALA A 151 13.08 -14.87 -20.45
N VAL A 152 12.76 -13.78 -19.75
CA VAL A 152 11.65 -13.81 -18.77
C VAL A 152 10.95 -12.47 -18.73
N GLN A 153 9.69 -12.42 -19.20
CA GLN A 153 8.78 -11.31 -18.92
C GLN A 153 7.58 -11.76 -18.10
N LYS A 154 7.15 -10.81 -17.28
CA LYS A 154 6.09 -10.88 -16.31
C LYS A 154 4.65 -10.92 -16.89
N TYR A 155 4.46 -10.92 -18.21
CA TYR A 155 3.28 -11.27 -19.04
C TYR A 155 3.29 -10.38 -20.31
N GLY A 156 3.16 -11.01 -21.49
CA GLY A 156 3.47 -10.48 -22.83
C GLY A 156 4.90 -10.89 -23.28
N PRO A 157 5.14 -11.34 -24.53
CA PRO A 157 6.47 -11.83 -24.92
C PRO A 157 7.50 -10.71 -24.91
N ILE A 158 8.61 -10.88 -24.17
CA ILE A 158 9.83 -10.11 -24.43
C ILE A 158 10.22 -10.43 -25.88
N ASP A 159 10.32 -9.40 -26.71
CA ASP A 159 11.09 -9.52 -27.95
C ASP A 159 12.57 -9.57 -27.57
N THR A 160 13.07 -10.79 -27.36
CA THR A 160 14.46 -11.04 -26.96
C THR A 160 15.45 -10.61 -28.04
N LYS A 161 14.97 -10.36 -29.27
CA LYS A 161 15.79 -9.94 -30.41
C LYS A 161 16.11 -8.45 -30.39
N ALA A 162 15.37 -7.66 -29.61
CA ALA A 162 15.55 -6.21 -29.53
C ALA A 162 16.56 -5.78 -28.45
N LEU A 163 17.03 -6.69 -27.60
CA LEU A 163 17.98 -6.38 -26.54
C LEU A 163 19.43 -6.48 -27.03
N PRO A 164 20.31 -5.52 -26.67
CA PRO A 164 21.72 -5.67 -26.91
C PRO A 164 22.28 -6.93 -26.23
N ALA A 165 23.06 -7.71 -26.95
CA ALA A 165 23.83 -8.79 -26.37
C ALA A 165 24.74 -8.23 -25.26
N GLY A 166 24.70 -8.82 -24.06
CA GLY A 166 25.44 -8.30 -22.89
C GLY A 166 24.57 -7.65 -21.81
N THR A 167 23.26 -7.50 -22.02
CA THR A 167 22.38 -6.81 -21.06
C THR A 167 22.23 -7.59 -19.75
N ALA A 168 22.71 -7.02 -18.65
CA ALA A 168 22.54 -7.55 -17.31
C ALA A 168 21.19 -7.12 -16.70
N LEU A 169 20.51 -8.02 -16.00
CA LEU A 169 19.32 -7.67 -15.22
C LEU A 169 19.74 -6.89 -13.97
N GLN A 170 19.27 -5.64 -13.86
CA GLN A 170 19.38 -4.86 -12.63
C GLN A 170 18.07 -5.00 -11.85
N ASP A 171 18.15 -5.22 -10.53
CA ASP A 171 16.98 -5.51 -9.70
C ASP A 171 15.90 -4.44 -9.84
N ALA A 172 14.63 -4.85 -9.97
CA ALA A 172 13.49 -3.94 -9.87
C ALA A 172 13.41 -3.22 -8.50
N LEU A 173 14.15 -3.71 -7.50
CA LEU A 173 14.32 -3.12 -6.17
C LEU A 173 15.51 -2.15 -6.06
N LEU A 174 16.50 -2.19 -6.97
CA LEU A 174 17.72 -1.36 -6.89
C LEU A 174 17.67 -0.07 -7.71
N MET A 175 16.66 0.10 -8.58
CA MET A 175 16.47 1.33 -9.35
C MET A 175 15.77 2.43 -8.53
N CYS A 176 15.98 2.44 -7.20
CA CYS A 176 15.56 3.49 -6.27
C CYS A 176 16.73 4.44 -5.92
N LEU A 177 17.67 4.62 -6.85
CA LEU A 177 18.66 5.71 -6.84
C LEU A 177 18.44 6.59 -8.07
#